data_AF-A0A9P6JU22-F1
#
_entry.id   AF-A0A9P6JU22-F1
#
_cell.length_a   1.000
_cell.length_b   1.000
_cell.length_c   1.000
_cell.angle_alpha   90.00
_cell.angle_beta   90.00
_cell.angle_gamma   90.00
#
_symmetry.space_group_name_H-M   'P 1'
#
loop_
_entity.id
_entity.type
_entity.pdbx_description
1 polymer ?
#
loop_
_entity_poly.entity_id
_entity_poly.type
_entity_poly.pdbx_seq_one_letter_code
_entity_poly.pdbx_strand_id
1 'polypeptide(L)' 'FDQTDFSASLPLKFSNIPWPTLRKPQHIRGEDIDCTSTEAFFKALKATVSSQDYQAIVKQSRRRFHPDRWRSKK' A
#
# COMPACT_ATOMS: atom_id res chain seq x y z
N PHE A 1 7.00 6.82 -4.69
CA PHE A 1 7.11 5.43 -4.20
C PHE A 1 7.43 4.45 -5.32
N ASP A 2 6.56 4.24 -6.32
CA ASP A 2 6.83 3.24 -7.38
C ASP A 2 8.03 3.61 -8.28
N GLN A 3 8.18 4.89 -8.59
CA GLN A 3 9.22 5.45 -9.48
C GLN A 3 10.32 6.22 -8.75
N THR A 4 10.35 6.18 -7.42
CA THR A 4 11.33 6.95 -6.65
C THR A 4 12.57 6.09 -6.45
N ASP A 5 13.72 6.56 -6.92
CA ASP A 5 15.02 6.02 -6.55
C ASP A 5 15.32 6.44 -5.11
N PHE A 6 15.56 5.46 -4.25
CA PHE A 6 15.82 5.68 -2.84
C PHE A 6 17.28 6.09 -2.68
N SER A 7 17.54 7.39 -2.64
CA SER A 7 18.87 7.95 -2.38
C SER A 7 18.97 8.46 -0.94
N ALA A 8 20.20 8.63 -0.44
CA ALA A 8 20.46 9.28 0.85
C ALA A 8 19.89 10.71 0.91
N SER A 9 19.69 11.38 -0.23
CA SER A 9 19.08 12.70 -0.34
C SER A 9 17.54 12.69 -0.30
N LEU A 10 16.89 11.56 -0.59
CA LEU A 10 15.44 11.38 -0.58
C LEU A 10 15.07 10.07 0.15
N PRO A 11 15.25 10.01 1.48
CA PRO A 11 14.92 8.81 2.24
C PRO A 11 13.42 8.53 2.16
N LEU A 12 13.06 7.28 1.84
CA LEU A 12 11.67 6.85 1.86
C LEU A 12 11.14 6.87 3.29
N LYS A 13 10.22 7.78 3.59
CA LYS A 13 9.53 7.77 4.89
C LYS A 13 8.38 6.78 4.87
N PHE A 14 8.06 6.22 6.02
CA PHE A 14 6.95 5.29 6.19
C PHE A 14 5.61 5.87 5.70
N SER A 15 5.39 7.17 5.91
CA SER A 15 4.22 7.92 5.45
C SER A 15 4.17 8.15 3.94
N ASN A 16 5.27 7.92 3.20
CA ASN A 16 5.30 8.01 1.74
C ASN A 16 4.82 6.72 1.07
N ILE A 17 4.63 5.64 1.83
CA ILE A 17 4.14 4.36 1.34
C ILE A 17 2.60 4.40 1.39
N PRO A 18 1.90 4.14 0.28
CA PRO A 18 0.44 4.15 0.23
C PRO A 18 -0.11 2.84 0.76
N TRP A 19 0.05 2.61 2.07
CA TRP A 19 -0.43 1.40 2.75
C TRP A 19 -1.93 1.19 2.50
N PRO A 20 -2.38 -0.05 2.25
CA PRO A 20 -3.78 -0.36 1.97
C PRO A 20 -4.61 -0.36 3.25
N THR A 21 -4.67 0.77 3.95
CA THR A 21 -5.46 0.96 5.17
C THR A 21 -6.38 2.16 5.01
N LEU A 22 -7.41 2.26 5.84
CA LEU A 22 -8.30 3.43 5.88
C LEU A 22 -7.72 4.59 6.71
N ARG A 23 -6.46 4.50 7.16
CA ARG A 23 -5.81 5.55 7.94
C ARG A 23 -5.13 6.59 7.05
N LYS A 24 -5.09 7.84 7.52
CA LYS A 24 -4.34 8.90 6.84
C LYS A 24 -2.83 8.60 6.91
N PRO A 25 -2.07 8.78 5.82
CA PRO A 25 -0.63 8.48 5.78
C PRO A 25 0.21 9.22 6.84
N GLN A 26 -0.26 10.38 7.32
CA GLN A 26 0.42 11.17 8.36
C GLN A 26 0.29 10.58 9.76
N HIS A 27 -0.69 9.72 10.00
CA HIS A 27 -0.99 9.12 11.31
C HIS A 27 -0.75 7.62 11.33
N ILE A 28 -0.20 7.06 10.25
CA ILE A 28 -0.02 5.62 10.13
C ILE A 28 1.28 5.19 10.80
N ARG A 29 1.20 4.27 11.75
CA ARG A 29 2.35 3.68 12.42
C ARG A 29 2.54 2.24 11.94
N GLY A 30 3.72 1.68 12.18
CA GLY A 30 4.02 0.28 11.80
C GLY A 30 3.01 -0.71 12.37
N GLU A 31 2.58 -0.49 13.60
CA GLU A 31 1.56 -1.28 14.31
C GLU A 31 0.16 -1.19 13.69
N ASP A 32 -0.13 -0.16 12.90
CA ASP A 32 -1.42 0.00 12.21
C ASP A 32 -1.50 -0.76 10.88
N ILE A 33 -0.40 -1.41 10.46
CA ILE A 33 -0.35 -2.19 9.23
C ILE A 33 -0.47 -3.67 9.58
N ASP A 34 -1.71 -4.12 9.71
CA ASP A 34 -2.04 -5.51 10.01
C ASP A 34 -3.03 -6.09 9.00
N CYS A 35 -3.34 -7.38 9.16
CA CYS A 35 -4.28 -8.08 8.30
C CYS A 35 -5.67 -7.44 8.36
N THR A 36 -6.12 -7.10 9.58
CA THR A 36 -7.44 -6.54 9.84
C THR A 36 -7.69 -5.20 9.14
N SER A 37 -6.75 -4.28 9.24
CA SER A 37 -6.79 -2.95 8.59
C SER A 37 -6.74 -3.06 7.07
N THR A 38 -5.96 -4.01 6.55
CA THR A 38 -5.88 -4.30 5.12
C THR A 38 -7.20 -4.87 4.58
N GLU A 39 -7.79 -5.83 5.29
CA GLU A 39 -9.09 -6.39 4.95
C GLU A 39 -10.21 -5.34 5.00
N ALA A 40 -10.22 -4.48 6.02
CA ALA A 40 -11.17 -3.39 6.14
C ALA A 40 -11.10 -2.43 4.96
N PHE A 41 -9.89 -2.09 4.51
CA PHE A 41 -9.67 -1.27 3.32
C PHE A 41 -10.26 -1.91 2.06
N PHE A 42 -9.93 -3.17 1.77
CA PHE A 42 -10.44 -3.84 0.58
C PHE A 42 -11.96 -4.10 0.66
N LYS A 43 -12.50 -4.34 1.84
CA LYS A 43 -13.96 -4.42 2.05
C LYS A 43 -14.66 -3.11 1.71
N ALA A 44 -14.14 -1.98 2.21
CA ALA A 44 -14.68 -0.66 1.89
C ALA A 44 -14.53 -0.33 0.39
N LEU A 45 -13.37 -0.68 -0.19
CA LEU A 45 -13.10 -0.49 -1.62
C LEU A 45 -14.12 -1.25 -2.47
N LYS A 46 -14.39 -2.52 -2.15
CA LYS A 46 -15.36 -3.37 -2.87
C LYS A 46 -16.78 -2.80 -2.89
N ALA A 47 -17.15 -2.06 -1.85
CA ALA A 47 -18.45 -1.37 -1.77
C ALA A 47 -18.49 -0.04 -2.54
N THR A 48 -17.33 0.53 -2.86
CA THR A 48 -17.21 1.88 -3.43
C THR A 48 -16.98 1.85 -4.95
N VAL A 49 -16.23 0.87 -5.45
CA VAL A 49 -15.84 0.79 -6.87
C VAL A 49 -16.56 -0.35 -7.59
N SER A 50 -16.56 -0.31 -8.92
CA SER A 50 -17.08 -1.41 -9.73
C SER A 50 -16.30 -2.71 -9.49
N SER A 51 -16.92 -3.86 -9.77
CA SER A 51 -16.24 -5.16 -9.63
C SER A 51 -14.96 -5.24 -10.48
N GLN A 52 -14.97 -4.65 -11.68
CA GLN A 52 -13.82 -4.62 -12.58
C GLN A 52 -12.67 -3.78 -11.99
N ASP A 53 -12.97 -2.59 -11.48
CA ASP A 53 -11.97 -1.72 -10.86
C ASP A 53 -11.42 -2.33 -9.57
N TYR A 54 -12.27 -2.97 -8.78
CA TYR A 54 -11.87 -3.70 -7.59
C TYR A 54 -10.81 -4.76 -7.92
N GLN A 55 -11.06 -5.60 -8.93
CA GLN A 55 -10.10 -6.61 -9.37
C GLN A 55 -8.78 -6.01 -9.86
N ALA A 56 -8.85 -4.90 -10.61
CA ALA A 56 -7.66 -4.18 -11.07
C ALA A 56 -6.83 -3.66 -9.88
N ILE A 57 -7.47 -3.04 -8.89
CA ILE A 57 -6.80 -2.49 -7.70
C ILE A 57 -6.20 -3.61 -6.84
N VAL A 58 -6.89 -4.74 -6.66
CA VAL A 58 -6.34 -5.90 -5.93
C VAL A 58 -5.11 -6.45 -6.65
N LYS A 59 -5.16 -6.62 -7.97
CA LYS A 59 -4.02 -7.12 -8.77
C LYS A 59 -2.83 -6.17 -8.68
N GLN A 60 -3.06 -4.87 -8.79
CA GLN A 60 -2.01 -3.86 -8.66
C GLN A 60 -1.41 -3.86 -7.24
N SER A 61 -2.26 -3.93 -6.20
CA SER A 61 -1.82 -3.97 -4.80
C SER A 61 -0.94 -5.19 -4.53
N ARG A 62 -1.35 -6.39 -4.97
CA ARG A 62 -0.54 -7.62 -4.85
C ARG A 62 0.83 -7.49 -5.51
N ARG A 63 0.90 -6.89 -6.69
CA ARG A 63 2.18 -6.62 -7.39
C ARG A 63 3.03 -5.56 -6.71
N ARG A 64 2.40 -4.57 -6.07
CA ARG A 64 3.07 -3.42 -5.43
C ARG A 64 3.67 -3.81 -4.08
N PHE A 65 2.98 -4.66 -3.34
CA PHE A 65 3.40 -5.18 -2.03
C PHE A 65 3.95 -6.61 -2.11
N HIS A 66 4.36 -7.07 -3.30
CA HIS A 66 4.96 -8.38 -3.46
C HIS A 66 6.32 -8.41 -2.74
N PRO A 67 6.59 -9.40 -1.86
CA PRO A 67 7.83 -9.48 -1.09
C PRO A 67 9.08 -9.41 -1.97
N ASP A 68 9.10 -10.11 -3.11
CA ASP A 68 10.25 -10.11 -4.02
C ASP A 68 10.55 -8.73 -4.59
N ARG A 69 9.52 -7.96 -4.95
CA ARG A 69 9.72 -6.62 -5.54
C ARG A 69 10.26 -5.62 -4.52
N TRP A 70 9.92 -5.79 -3.25
CA TRP A 70 10.49 -5.00 -2.15
C TRP A 70 11.90 -5.45 -1.78
N ARG A 71 12.20 -6.76 -1.84
CA ARG A 71 13.55 -7.30 -1.66
C ARG A 71 14.52 -6.84 -2.74
N SER A 72 14.06 -6.68 -3.98
CA SER A 72 14.88 -6.18 -5.10
C SER A 72 15.14 -4.66 -5.07
N LYS A 73 14.50 -3.91 -4.17
CA LYS A 73 14.72 -2.45 -4.00
C LYS A 73 15.69 -2.13 -2.84
N LYS A 74 16.49 -3.11 -2.40
CA LYS A 74 17.48 -2.96 -1.34
C LYS A 74 18.80 -2.43 -1.88
#